data_AF-A0AAD6R3Z8-F1
#
_entry.id   AF-A0AAD6R3Z8-F1
#
_cell.length_a   1.000
_cell.length_b   1.000
_cell.length_c   1.000
_cell.angle_alpha   90.00
_cell.angle_beta   90.00
_cell.angle_gamma   90.00
#
_symmetry.space_group_name_H-M   'P 1'
#
loop_
_entity.id
_entity.type
_entity.pdbx_description
1 polymer ?
#
loop_
_entity_poly.entity_id
_entity_poly.type
_entity_poly.pdbx_seq_one_letter_code
_entity_poly.pdbx_strand_id
1 'polypeptide(L)'
;MVESAFEFARICRKLDFHNFVFSMKASNLVVMVQAYRLLVAEMYVQGWDYPLHLGVTEAGEGEDGRMKSAIGIGTLLQGEEVDYRGVLHRDGSVLMSVSLDQLKAPELLYKSLAAKIVVGMPFKSNGLKMISESITVFIDSIFLRELPPVDDSDARLALKRLIEVSMGVIAPLSEQLTKPLPNAMVLVNLKELSTGAYKLLPEGTRLVVSLRGDEPSEEFEILKHVDAKMILHVLPLSEDKIGRVHAARRLFEYLAGKALSVPVIHHIQFPKGVRRDDLVIGADGLGDGVLIEAPDQDFDFLRNTSFDLLQGCRMRNTKTEYVSCPSCGRTLFDVQEISAEIREKTSHLPGVSITIMGCIVNGPGEMADADFGYVGGDPGKIGLDVGKTVVKRGIEMEHATDALIQLIKDNVRFT
;
A
#
# COMPACT_ATOMS: atom_id res chain seq x y z
N MET A 1 11.34 -4.24 -20.83
CA MET A 1 12.26 -3.14 -21.22
C MET A 1 13.68 -3.47 -20.78
N VAL A 2 13.97 -3.50 -19.47
CA VAL A 2 15.33 -3.76 -18.96
C VAL A 2 15.88 -5.11 -19.42
N GLU A 3 15.16 -6.22 -19.24
CA GLU A 3 15.66 -7.55 -19.65
C GLU A 3 16.03 -7.61 -21.15
N SER A 4 15.19 -7.02 -22.01
CA SER A 4 15.48 -6.95 -23.44
C SER A 4 16.75 -6.15 -23.73
N ALA A 5 16.99 -5.04 -23.01
CA ALA A 5 18.23 -4.28 -23.16
C ALA A 5 19.45 -5.09 -22.71
N PHE A 6 19.33 -5.83 -21.60
CA PHE A 6 20.40 -6.71 -21.11
C PHE A 6 20.68 -7.89 -22.04
N GLU A 7 19.67 -8.45 -22.69
CA GLU A 7 19.83 -9.50 -23.70
C GLU A 7 20.79 -9.04 -24.81
N PHE A 8 20.55 -7.86 -25.40
CA PHE A 8 21.44 -7.29 -26.42
C PHE A 8 22.82 -6.91 -25.86
N ALA A 9 22.88 -6.37 -24.65
CA ALA A 9 24.15 -6.02 -24.01
C ALA A 9 25.02 -7.25 -23.71
N ARG A 10 24.42 -8.38 -23.31
CA ARG A 10 25.12 -9.66 -23.11
C ARG A 10 25.70 -10.17 -24.43
N ILE A 11 24.99 -10.01 -25.56
CA ILE A 11 25.52 -10.35 -26.89
C ILE A 11 26.72 -9.46 -27.22
N CYS A 12 26.62 -8.15 -27.01
CA CYS A 12 27.72 -7.21 -27.27
C CYS A 12 28.97 -7.59 -26.46
N ARG A 13 28.81 -7.84 -25.16
CA ARG A 13 29.93 -8.26 -24.29
C ARG A 13 30.51 -9.62 -24.67
N LYS A 14 29.68 -10.58 -25.09
CA LYS A 14 30.16 -11.89 -25.58
C LYS A 14 31.06 -11.74 -26.82
N LEU A 15 30.86 -10.68 -27.60
CA LEU A 15 31.65 -10.32 -28.77
C LEU A 15 32.74 -9.28 -28.47
N ASP A 16 33.05 -9.03 -27.19
CA ASP A 16 34.03 -8.03 -26.73
C ASP A 16 33.74 -6.60 -27.24
N PHE A 17 32.46 -6.30 -27.51
CA PHE A 17 32.00 -4.99 -27.93
C PHE A 17 31.45 -4.20 -26.74
N HIS A 18 32.15 -3.13 -26.35
CA HIS A 18 31.84 -2.30 -25.18
C HIS A 18 31.38 -0.88 -25.52
N ASN A 19 31.39 -0.48 -26.79
CA ASN A 19 31.04 0.87 -27.22
C ASN A 19 29.54 1.03 -27.45
N PHE A 20 28.75 0.93 -26.38
CA PHE A 20 27.30 1.13 -26.44
C PHE A 20 26.77 1.92 -25.23
N VAL A 21 25.55 2.42 -25.40
CA VAL A 21 24.83 3.29 -24.45
C VAL A 21 23.44 2.69 -24.24
N PHE A 22 22.91 2.70 -23.02
CA PHE A 22 21.54 2.28 -22.76
C PHE A 22 20.53 3.42 -22.81
N SER A 23 19.29 3.14 -23.21
CA SER A 23 18.18 4.09 -23.17
C SER A 23 16.87 3.39 -22.88
N MET A 24 16.13 3.86 -21.85
CA MET A 24 14.84 3.32 -21.42
C MET A 24 13.72 4.35 -21.58
N LYS A 25 13.32 4.65 -22.82
CA LYS A 25 12.28 5.68 -23.07
C LYS A 25 10.88 5.08 -22.95
N ALA A 26 9.98 5.80 -22.29
CA ALA A 26 8.54 5.51 -22.26
C ALA A 26 7.74 6.83 -22.23
N SER A 27 6.51 6.80 -22.74
CA SER A 27 5.59 7.95 -22.72
C SER A 27 4.95 8.16 -21.36
N ASN A 28 4.82 7.08 -20.58
CA ASN A 28 4.49 7.14 -19.17
C ASN A 28 5.76 7.42 -18.34
N LEU A 29 5.78 8.56 -17.65
CA LEU A 29 6.93 9.02 -16.86
C LEU A 29 7.29 8.06 -15.72
N VAL A 30 6.31 7.44 -15.07
CA VAL A 30 6.55 6.50 -13.96
C VAL A 30 7.28 5.26 -14.48
N VAL A 31 6.80 4.71 -15.61
CA VAL A 31 7.43 3.54 -16.26
C VAL A 31 8.86 3.87 -16.70
N MET A 32 9.06 5.05 -17.32
CA MET A 32 10.38 5.50 -17.74
C MET A 32 11.35 5.59 -16.56
N VAL A 33 10.97 6.30 -15.49
CA VAL A 33 11.82 6.49 -14.30
C VAL A 33 12.20 5.15 -13.67
N GLN A 34 11.22 4.26 -13.49
CA GLN A 34 11.46 2.93 -12.91
C GLN A 34 12.35 2.06 -13.82
N ALA A 35 12.18 2.14 -15.14
CA ALA A 35 13.01 1.38 -16.08
C ALA A 35 14.48 1.83 -16.06
N TYR A 36 14.76 3.14 -15.99
CA TYR A 36 16.14 3.63 -15.82
C TYR A 36 16.74 3.21 -14.47
N ARG A 37 15.98 3.30 -13.37
CA ARG A 37 16.44 2.87 -12.04
C ARG A 37 16.77 1.37 -12.01
N LEU A 38 15.87 0.53 -12.53
CA LEU A 38 16.10 -0.92 -12.60
C LEU A 38 17.29 -1.27 -13.51
N LEU A 39 17.44 -0.59 -14.65
CA LEU A 39 18.59 -0.76 -15.53
C LEU A 39 19.91 -0.48 -14.81
N VAL A 40 20.00 0.64 -14.08
CA VAL A 40 21.19 1.01 -13.30
C VAL A 40 21.46 0.01 -12.18
N ALA A 41 20.41 -0.41 -11.46
CA ALA A 41 20.54 -1.37 -10.38
C ALA A 41 21.07 -2.72 -10.88
N GLU A 42 20.57 -3.21 -12.02
CA GLU A 42 21.07 -4.43 -12.65
C GLU A 42 22.51 -4.26 -13.15
N MET A 43 22.86 -3.10 -13.71
CA MET A 43 24.24 -2.82 -14.11
C MET A 43 25.19 -2.90 -12.92
N TYR A 44 24.82 -2.35 -11.76
CA TYR A 44 25.62 -2.48 -10.55
C TYR A 44 25.79 -3.93 -10.09
N VAL A 45 24.73 -4.74 -10.14
CA VAL A 45 24.80 -6.18 -9.81
C VAL A 45 25.79 -6.91 -10.72
N GLN A 46 25.83 -6.54 -12.01
CA GLN A 46 26.73 -7.15 -12.99
C GLN A 46 28.14 -6.51 -13.02
N GLY A 47 28.38 -5.46 -12.21
CA GLY A 47 29.63 -4.69 -12.22
C GLY A 47 29.84 -3.91 -13.52
N TRP A 48 28.78 -3.43 -14.17
CA TRP A 48 28.80 -2.66 -15.41
C TRP A 48 28.58 -1.17 -15.16
N ASP A 49 29.18 -0.33 -16.00
CA ASP A 49 29.23 1.13 -15.85
C ASP A 49 28.92 1.88 -17.16
N TYR A 50 28.20 1.25 -18.08
CA TYR A 50 27.82 1.85 -19.36
C TYR A 50 26.99 3.16 -19.23
N PRO A 51 27.22 4.14 -20.10
CA PRO A 51 26.48 5.40 -20.08
C PRO A 51 24.98 5.22 -20.37
N LEU A 52 24.17 6.18 -19.87
CA LEU A 52 22.74 6.26 -20.10
C LEU A 52 22.38 7.46 -20.97
N HIS A 53 21.58 7.24 -22.01
CA HIS A 53 20.91 8.29 -22.76
C HIS A 53 19.49 8.46 -22.20
N LEU A 54 19.25 9.54 -21.46
CA LEU A 54 17.95 9.85 -20.85
C LEU A 54 16.97 10.45 -21.87
N GLY A 55 15.70 10.06 -21.82
CA GLY A 55 14.67 10.73 -22.61
C GLY A 55 13.26 10.19 -22.41
N VAL A 56 12.27 11.07 -22.51
CA VAL A 56 10.84 10.75 -22.58
C VAL A 56 10.48 10.55 -24.06
N THR A 57 9.77 9.48 -24.41
CA THR A 57 9.21 9.33 -25.78
C THR A 57 7.81 9.90 -25.81
N GLU A 58 7.37 10.44 -26.94
CA GLU A 58 6.00 10.95 -27.12
C GLU A 58 5.57 11.96 -26.04
N ALA A 59 6.47 12.88 -25.67
CA ALA A 59 6.18 13.87 -24.63
C ALA A 59 5.02 14.83 -25.00
N GLY A 60 4.70 14.97 -26.30
CA GLY A 60 3.73 15.93 -26.81
C GLY A 60 4.38 17.24 -27.23
N GLU A 61 3.57 18.20 -27.65
CA GLU A 61 4.03 19.50 -28.17
C GLU A 61 3.89 20.62 -27.13
N GLY A 62 4.58 21.73 -27.38
CA GLY A 62 4.42 22.96 -26.61
C GLY A 62 4.76 22.81 -25.13
N GLU A 63 3.87 23.30 -24.26
CA GLU A 63 4.08 23.33 -22.81
C GLU A 63 4.01 21.95 -22.17
N ASP A 64 3.06 21.11 -22.59
CA ASP A 64 2.91 19.75 -22.09
C ASP A 64 4.14 18.89 -22.37
N GLY A 65 4.72 19.00 -23.57
CA GLY A 65 5.96 18.32 -23.95
C GLY A 65 7.15 18.77 -23.10
N ARG A 66 7.27 20.08 -22.84
CA ARG A 66 8.31 20.64 -21.96
C ARG A 66 8.12 20.17 -20.53
N MET A 67 6.90 20.21 -20.01
CA MET A 67 6.59 19.81 -18.63
C MET A 67 6.84 18.32 -18.41
N LYS A 68 6.35 17.45 -19.30
CA LYS A 68 6.59 16.00 -19.21
C LYS A 68 8.09 15.67 -19.29
N SER A 69 8.82 16.30 -20.19
CA SER A 69 10.27 16.10 -20.32
C SER A 69 11.03 16.59 -19.09
N ALA A 70 10.69 17.78 -18.58
CA ALA A 70 11.29 18.36 -17.38
C ALA A 70 11.02 17.51 -16.14
N ILE A 71 9.78 17.04 -15.93
CA ILE A 71 9.44 16.17 -14.81
C ILE A 71 10.16 14.82 -14.95
N GLY A 72 10.09 14.19 -16.12
CA GLY A 72 10.69 12.87 -16.34
C GLY A 72 12.21 12.86 -16.16
N ILE A 73 12.91 13.72 -16.92
CA ILE A 73 14.37 13.80 -16.89
C ILE A 73 14.83 14.44 -15.58
N GLY A 74 14.16 15.50 -15.12
CA GLY A 74 14.47 16.16 -13.84
C GLY A 74 14.37 15.21 -12.66
N THR A 75 13.39 14.31 -12.62
CA THR A 75 13.27 13.29 -11.55
C THR A 75 14.45 12.30 -11.55
N LEU A 76 15.02 11.99 -12.72
CA LEU A 76 16.20 11.12 -12.83
C LEU A 76 17.52 11.84 -12.53
N LEU A 77 17.56 13.16 -12.74
CA LEU A 77 18.72 14.01 -12.48
C LEU A 77 18.74 14.55 -11.04
N GLN A 78 17.59 14.69 -10.40
CA GLN A 78 17.52 15.04 -8.99
C GLN A 78 18.11 13.88 -8.19
N GLY A 79 19.25 14.15 -7.56
CA GLY A 79 20.07 13.19 -6.82
C GLY A 79 19.47 12.71 -5.51
N GLU A 80 18.16 12.51 -5.44
CA GLU A 80 17.63 11.68 -4.38
C GLU A 80 18.09 10.25 -4.65
N GLU A 81 19.06 9.78 -3.87
CA GLU A 81 19.57 8.40 -3.95
C GLU A 81 18.43 7.37 -3.86
N VAL A 82 17.31 7.74 -3.23
CA VAL A 82 16.13 6.91 -3.01
C VAL A 82 14.85 7.75 -3.13
N ASP A 83 13.87 7.26 -3.90
CA ASP A 83 12.51 7.81 -3.97
C ASP A 83 11.70 7.38 -2.76
N TYR A 84 11.24 8.33 -1.97
CA TYR A 84 10.52 8.08 -0.71
C TYR A 84 9.02 8.40 -0.79
N ARG A 85 8.51 8.80 -1.96
CA ARG A 85 7.06 9.10 -2.13
C ARG A 85 6.17 7.89 -1.87
N GLY A 86 6.75 6.69 -1.95
CA GLY A 86 6.06 5.43 -1.70
C GLY A 86 6.00 4.99 -0.24
N VAL A 87 6.64 5.72 0.69
CA VAL A 87 6.68 5.35 2.12
C VAL A 87 5.32 5.49 2.79
N LEU A 88 4.52 6.46 2.35
CA LEU A 88 3.15 6.69 2.78
C LEU A 88 2.24 6.74 1.57
N HIS A 89 1.05 6.17 1.69
CA HIS A 89 0.00 6.26 0.70
C HIS A 89 -0.99 7.37 1.08
N ARG A 90 -1.35 8.21 0.10
CA ARG A 90 -2.28 9.34 0.29
C ARG A 90 -3.62 8.91 0.92
N ASP A 91 -4.14 7.78 0.46
CA ASP A 91 -5.47 7.29 0.84
C ASP A 91 -5.41 6.30 2.03
N GLY A 92 -4.29 6.21 2.74
CA GLY A 92 -4.12 5.32 3.89
C GLY A 92 -2.99 4.31 3.72
N SER A 93 -2.05 4.30 4.65
CA SER A 93 -0.85 3.47 4.60
C SER A 93 -1.01 2.16 5.38
N VAL A 94 -0.53 1.05 4.83
CA VAL A 94 -0.43 -0.23 5.54
C VAL A 94 1.04 -0.54 5.82
N LEU A 95 1.34 -0.74 7.09
CA LEU A 95 2.64 -1.14 7.59
C LEU A 95 2.61 -2.60 8.06
N MET A 96 3.71 -3.33 7.84
CA MET A 96 3.85 -4.71 8.31
C MET A 96 5.12 -4.90 9.15
N SER A 97 5.01 -5.69 10.22
CA SER A 97 6.15 -6.12 11.03
C SER A 97 6.88 -7.27 10.33
N VAL A 98 8.20 -7.18 10.16
CA VAL A 98 9.04 -8.19 9.49
C VAL A 98 10.12 -8.65 10.45
N SER A 99 10.25 -9.98 10.60
CA SER A 99 11.32 -10.59 11.39
C SER A 99 12.57 -10.89 10.54
N LEU A 100 13.71 -11.07 11.21
CA LEU A 100 14.95 -11.49 10.55
C LEU A 100 14.82 -12.87 9.87
N ASP A 101 13.99 -13.77 10.41
CA ASP A 101 13.74 -15.08 9.79
C ASP A 101 13.07 -14.95 8.42
N GLN A 102 12.18 -13.97 8.24
CA GLN A 102 11.56 -13.73 6.94
C GLN A 102 12.55 -13.18 5.91
N LEU A 103 13.63 -12.53 6.35
CA LEU A 103 14.69 -12.06 5.45
C LEU A 103 15.58 -13.19 4.91
N LYS A 104 15.56 -14.37 5.54
CA LYS A 104 16.31 -15.55 5.05
C LYS A 104 15.76 -16.08 3.71
N ALA A 105 14.51 -15.75 3.38
CA ALA A 105 13.89 -16.08 2.10
C ALA A 105 13.29 -14.82 1.45
N PRO A 106 14.11 -13.92 0.88
CA PRO A 106 13.67 -12.62 0.37
C PRO A 106 12.55 -12.71 -0.66
N GLU A 107 12.58 -13.70 -1.55
CA GLU A 107 11.55 -13.85 -2.59
C GLU A 107 10.17 -14.19 -2.01
N LEU A 108 10.13 -15.02 -0.96
CA LEU A 108 8.89 -15.33 -0.25
C LEU A 108 8.37 -14.09 0.47
N LEU A 109 9.25 -13.36 1.15
CA LEU A 109 8.90 -12.08 1.78
C LEU A 109 8.33 -11.11 0.74
N TYR A 110 9.04 -10.86 -0.36
CA TYR A 110 8.58 -9.94 -1.41
C TYR A 110 7.20 -10.31 -1.94
N LYS A 111 6.94 -11.60 -2.16
CA LYS A 111 5.62 -12.08 -2.56
C LYS A 111 4.56 -11.81 -1.48
N SER A 112 4.86 -12.05 -0.21
CA SER A 112 3.99 -11.71 0.93
C SER A 112 3.81 -10.20 1.12
N LEU A 113 4.71 -9.37 0.62
CA LEU A 113 4.53 -7.90 0.56
C LEU A 113 3.75 -7.44 -0.69
N ALA A 114 3.24 -8.38 -1.49
CA ALA A 114 2.60 -8.15 -2.79
C ALA A 114 3.52 -7.55 -3.88
N ALA A 115 4.84 -7.71 -3.72
CA ALA A 115 5.80 -7.26 -4.71
C ALA A 115 5.79 -8.15 -5.96
N LYS A 116 5.89 -7.51 -7.13
CA LYS A 116 6.22 -8.22 -8.37
C LYS A 116 7.73 -8.36 -8.46
N ILE A 117 8.22 -9.60 -8.46
CA ILE A 117 9.65 -9.86 -8.62
C ILE A 117 9.98 -9.85 -10.12
N VAL A 118 10.95 -9.01 -10.51
CA VAL A 118 11.51 -8.95 -11.86
C VAL A 118 13.03 -8.99 -11.72
N VAL A 119 13.65 -10.07 -12.21
CA VAL A 119 15.12 -10.28 -12.12
C VAL A 119 15.62 -10.13 -10.67
N GLY A 120 14.93 -10.75 -9.70
CA GLY A 120 15.29 -10.72 -8.28
C GLY A 120 15.03 -9.38 -7.56
N MET A 121 14.56 -8.34 -8.26
CA MET A 121 14.16 -7.07 -7.67
C MET A 121 12.65 -7.01 -7.41
N PRO A 122 12.21 -6.56 -6.21
CA PRO A 122 10.80 -6.36 -5.90
C PRO A 122 10.32 -5.05 -6.54
N PHE A 123 9.19 -5.05 -7.22
CA PHE A 123 8.55 -3.83 -7.74
C PHE A 123 7.16 -3.65 -7.14
N LYS A 124 6.78 -2.38 -6.93
CA LYS A 124 5.39 -2.01 -6.72
C LYS A 124 4.59 -2.42 -7.96
N SER A 125 3.65 -3.34 -7.79
CA SER A 125 2.72 -3.65 -8.85
C SER A 125 1.70 -2.51 -8.93
N ASN A 126 1.73 -1.70 -9.99
CA ASN A 126 0.69 -0.68 -10.27
C ASN A 126 -0.65 -1.29 -10.73
N GLY A 127 -0.91 -2.54 -10.33
CA GLY A 127 -2.06 -3.30 -10.75
C GLY A 127 -2.22 -4.50 -9.83
N LEU A 128 -3.47 -4.75 -9.44
CA LEU A 128 -3.88 -5.86 -8.61
C LEU A 128 -3.45 -7.18 -9.26
N LYS A 129 -2.75 -8.03 -8.53
CA LYS A 129 -2.51 -9.41 -8.94
C LYS A 129 -3.23 -10.34 -7.98
N MET A 130 -3.90 -11.34 -8.54
CA MET A 130 -4.35 -12.52 -7.81
C MET A 130 -3.11 -13.31 -7.40
N ILE A 131 -2.66 -13.13 -6.17
CA ILE A 131 -1.65 -13.99 -5.55
C ILE A 131 -2.41 -14.71 -4.44
N SER A 132 -2.85 -15.94 -4.71
CA SER A 132 -3.98 -16.60 -4.04
C SER A 132 -5.32 -15.90 -4.34
N GLU A 133 -6.44 -16.50 -3.95
CA GLU A 133 -7.83 -16.04 -4.20
C GLU A 133 -8.17 -14.62 -3.66
N SER A 134 -7.16 -13.89 -3.18
CA SER A 134 -7.24 -12.51 -2.71
C SER A 134 -6.36 -11.60 -3.57
N ILE A 135 -6.98 -10.52 -4.05
CA ILE A 135 -6.25 -9.38 -4.59
C ILE A 135 -5.31 -8.85 -3.52
N THR A 136 -4.03 -8.73 -3.88
CA THR A 136 -3.04 -8.22 -2.94
C THR A 136 -2.48 -6.88 -3.40
N VAL A 137 -2.62 -5.87 -2.55
CA VAL A 137 -2.06 -4.53 -2.73
C VAL A 137 -0.68 -4.45 -2.08
N PHE A 138 0.25 -3.79 -2.76
CA PHE A 138 1.62 -3.58 -2.27
C PHE A 138 1.60 -2.72 -1.00
N ILE A 139 2.26 -3.19 0.05
CA ILE A 139 2.37 -2.48 1.35
C ILE A 139 3.32 -1.28 1.25
N ASP A 140 3.19 -0.29 2.13
CA ASP A 140 3.89 0.99 1.97
C ASP A 140 5.22 1.04 2.74
N SER A 141 5.24 0.44 3.93
CA SER A 141 6.42 0.40 4.80
C SER A 141 6.47 -0.89 5.62
N ILE A 142 7.67 -1.32 5.99
CA ILE A 142 7.93 -2.41 6.93
C ILE A 142 8.59 -1.90 8.20
N PHE A 143 8.25 -2.53 9.32
CA PHE A 143 8.87 -2.29 10.61
C PHE A 143 9.70 -3.51 11.02
N LEU A 144 10.97 -3.29 11.33
CA LEU A 144 11.86 -4.31 11.90
C LEU A 144 12.17 -3.96 13.35
N ARG A 145 12.00 -4.93 14.25
CA ARG A 145 12.40 -4.77 15.66
C ARG A 145 13.92 -4.80 15.82
N GLU A 146 14.59 -5.51 14.92
CA GLU A 146 16.04 -5.69 14.91
C GLU A 146 16.53 -5.58 13.47
N LEU A 147 17.70 -4.97 13.27
CA LEU A 147 18.38 -4.95 11.99
C LEU A 147 19.27 -6.18 11.84
N PRO A 148 19.42 -6.72 10.61
CA PRO A 148 20.37 -7.78 10.35
C PRO A 148 21.80 -7.33 10.71
N PRO A 149 22.66 -8.26 11.18
CA PRO A 149 24.07 -8.00 11.42
C PRO A 149 24.76 -7.33 10.23
N VAL A 150 25.84 -6.58 10.47
CA VAL A 150 26.54 -5.82 9.41
C VAL A 150 27.17 -6.75 8.36
N ASP A 151 27.55 -7.95 8.77
CA ASP A 151 28.13 -9.03 7.97
C ASP A 151 27.08 -9.89 7.23
N ASP A 152 25.79 -9.77 7.54
CA ASP A 152 24.71 -10.45 6.81
C ASP A 152 24.38 -9.68 5.53
N SER A 153 25.18 -9.92 4.49
CA SER A 153 25.05 -9.27 3.18
C SER A 153 23.73 -9.58 2.48
N ASP A 154 23.19 -10.78 2.66
CA ASP A 154 22.00 -11.23 1.94
C ASP A 154 20.74 -10.56 2.48
N ALA A 155 20.56 -10.57 3.81
CA ALA A 155 19.43 -9.90 4.45
C ALA A 155 19.49 -8.37 4.24
N ARG A 156 20.69 -7.78 4.29
CA ARG A 156 20.88 -6.34 4.03
C ARG A 156 20.62 -5.97 2.58
N LEU A 157 21.05 -6.80 1.63
CA LEU A 157 20.71 -6.62 0.22
C LEU A 157 19.19 -6.71 0.00
N ALA A 158 18.53 -7.64 0.71
CA ALA A 158 17.08 -7.78 0.63
C ALA A 158 16.33 -6.51 1.08
N LEU A 159 16.77 -5.90 2.19
CA LEU A 159 16.23 -4.63 2.68
C LEU A 159 16.58 -3.46 1.75
N LYS A 160 17.82 -3.40 1.24
CA LYS A 160 18.25 -2.37 0.27
C LYS A 160 17.36 -2.35 -0.96
N ARG A 161 17.06 -3.54 -1.53
CA ARG A 161 16.16 -3.68 -2.69
C ARG A 161 14.74 -3.16 -2.42
N LEU A 162 14.23 -3.34 -1.20
CA LEU A 162 12.92 -2.79 -0.81
C LEU A 162 12.96 -1.26 -0.75
N ILE A 163 14.01 -0.69 -0.15
CA ILE A 163 14.22 0.76 -0.07
C ILE A 163 14.30 1.37 -1.47
N GLU A 164 15.04 0.74 -2.40
CA GLU A 164 15.19 1.20 -3.79
C GLU A 164 13.86 1.31 -4.54
N VAL A 165 12.85 0.51 -4.17
CA VAL A 165 11.49 0.57 -4.74
C VAL A 165 10.50 1.35 -3.88
N SER A 166 11.02 2.26 -3.06
CA SER A 166 10.23 3.19 -2.26
C SER A 166 9.38 2.50 -1.19
N MET A 167 9.84 1.37 -0.65
CA MET A 167 9.31 0.82 0.60
C MET A 167 9.99 1.54 1.77
N GLY A 168 9.21 2.05 2.71
CA GLY A 168 9.80 2.54 3.96
C GLY A 168 10.31 1.37 4.78
N VAL A 169 11.57 1.41 5.21
CA VAL A 169 12.13 0.45 6.16
C VAL A 169 12.36 1.18 7.47
N ILE A 170 11.65 0.78 8.52
CA ILE A 170 11.67 1.42 9.84
C ILE A 170 12.41 0.51 10.81
N ALA A 171 13.39 1.07 11.54
CA ALA A 171 14.12 0.37 12.59
C ALA A 171 14.34 1.26 13.83
N PRO A 172 14.45 0.68 15.05
CA PRO A 172 14.74 1.42 16.28
C PRO A 172 16.05 2.22 16.23
N LEU A 173 16.09 3.33 16.96
CA LEU A 173 17.29 4.14 17.14
C LEU A 173 18.50 3.33 17.60
N SER A 174 18.34 2.45 18.59
CA SER A 174 19.42 1.60 19.10
C SER A 174 20.03 0.70 18.04
N GLU A 175 19.20 0.16 17.14
CA GLU A 175 19.63 -0.69 16.05
C GLU A 175 20.35 0.12 14.98
N GLN A 176 19.85 1.31 14.62
CA GLN A 176 20.51 2.14 13.63
C GLN A 176 21.87 2.69 14.10
N LEU A 177 22.02 2.95 15.40
CA LEU A 177 23.30 3.39 15.97
C LEU A 177 24.36 2.27 16.02
N THR A 178 23.94 1.01 16.14
CA THR A 178 24.84 -0.15 16.27
C THR A 178 25.08 -0.89 14.96
N LYS A 179 24.05 -0.99 14.11
CA LYS A 179 24.00 -1.77 12.88
C LYS A 179 23.44 -0.92 11.74
N PRO A 180 24.05 0.24 11.42
CA PRO A 180 23.45 1.24 10.53
C PRO A 180 23.02 0.65 9.19
N LEU A 181 21.78 0.93 8.80
CA LEU A 181 21.22 0.60 7.48
C LEU A 181 20.96 1.90 6.72
N PRO A 182 21.72 2.21 5.65
CA PRO A 182 21.53 3.43 4.88
C PRO A 182 20.09 3.59 4.37
N ASN A 183 19.58 4.83 4.38
CA ASN A 183 18.25 5.20 3.90
C ASN A 183 17.04 4.59 4.65
N ALA A 184 17.26 3.75 5.67
CA ALA A 184 16.22 3.35 6.60
C ALA A 184 15.74 4.55 7.44
N MET A 185 14.45 4.55 7.77
CA MET A 185 13.86 5.51 8.71
C MET A 185 14.06 5.02 10.14
N VAL A 186 14.26 5.96 11.06
CA VAL A 186 14.61 5.63 12.44
C VAL A 186 13.44 5.91 13.37
N LEU A 187 13.01 4.87 14.06
CA LEU A 187 11.99 4.95 15.10
C LEU A 187 12.61 5.49 16.39
N VAL A 188 12.07 6.59 16.88
CA VAL A 188 12.48 7.27 18.12
C VAL A 188 11.28 7.50 19.02
N ASN A 189 11.37 7.21 20.31
CA ASN A 189 10.31 7.55 21.26
C ASN A 189 10.48 8.97 21.84
N LEU A 190 9.47 9.50 22.54
CA LEU A 190 9.51 10.86 23.11
C LEU A 190 10.69 11.07 24.07
N LYS A 191 11.09 10.04 24.83
CA LYS A 191 12.24 10.12 25.74
C LYS A 191 13.56 10.22 24.96
N GLU A 192 13.75 9.40 23.93
CA GLU A 192 14.92 9.43 23.05
C GLU A 192 15.03 10.74 22.26
N LEU A 193 13.90 11.34 21.91
CA LEU A 193 13.86 12.69 21.36
C LEU A 193 14.34 13.72 22.39
N SER A 194 13.85 13.63 23.63
CA SER A 194 14.20 14.59 24.69
C SER A 194 15.68 14.56 25.08
N THR A 195 16.31 13.39 25.03
CA THR A 195 17.75 13.24 25.30
C THR A 195 18.62 13.72 24.13
N GLY A 196 18.03 13.88 22.94
CA GLY A 196 18.74 14.26 21.72
C GLY A 196 19.61 13.13 21.14
N ALA A 197 19.39 11.88 21.55
CA ALA A 197 20.18 10.73 21.09
C ALA A 197 20.14 10.54 19.56
N TYR A 198 19.04 10.93 18.91
CA TYR A 198 18.88 10.90 17.45
C TYR A 198 19.86 11.82 16.71
N LYS A 199 20.47 12.82 17.38
CA LYS A 199 21.45 13.72 16.76
C LYS A 199 22.78 13.04 16.44
N LEU A 200 23.00 11.83 16.94
CA LEU A 200 24.15 10.99 16.59
C LEU A 200 24.00 10.33 15.21
N LEU A 201 22.80 10.36 14.63
CA LEU A 201 22.53 9.82 13.31
C LEU A 201 23.08 10.74 12.21
N PRO A 202 23.37 10.22 11.01
CA PRO A 202 23.76 11.04 9.86
C PRO A 202 22.74 12.14 9.56
N GLU A 203 23.22 13.28 9.07
CA GLU A 203 22.35 14.38 8.63
C GLU A 203 21.38 13.90 7.52
N GLY A 204 20.14 14.39 7.55
CA GLY A 204 19.09 13.95 6.63
C GLY A 204 18.43 12.62 6.99
N THR A 205 18.81 11.98 8.11
CA THR A 205 18.11 10.77 8.60
C THR A 205 16.65 11.08 8.90
N ARG A 206 15.76 10.28 8.32
CA ARG A 206 14.30 10.42 8.44
C ARG A 206 13.82 9.81 9.75
N LEU A 207 13.09 10.58 10.55
CA LEU A 207 12.60 10.15 11.86
C LEU A 207 11.13 9.72 11.79
N VAL A 208 10.83 8.62 12.47
CA VAL A 208 9.48 8.17 12.82
C VAL A 208 9.34 8.28 14.32
N VAL A 209 8.34 9.01 14.81
CA VAL A 209 8.18 9.24 16.25
C VAL A 209 7.19 8.25 16.83
N SER A 210 7.61 7.46 17.81
CA SER A 210 6.74 6.55 18.55
C SER A 210 6.23 7.20 19.84
N LEU A 211 4.92 7.12 20.05
CA LEU A 211 4.26 7.55 21.30
C LEU A 211 2.98 6.74 21.50
N ARG A 212 2.44 6.73 22.72
CA ARG A 212 1.27 5.94 23.12
C ARG A 212 -0.04 6.73 23.21
N GLY A 213 0.05 8.05 23.34
CA GLY A 213 -1.10 8.93 23.56
C GLY A 213 -1.58 8.99 25.02
N ASP A 214 -1.00 8.18 25.92
CA ASP A 214 -1.24 8.22 27.37
C ASP A 214 -0.16 8.99 28.14
N GLU A 215 0.84 9.54 27.44
CA GLU A 215 1.87 10.40 28.02
C GLU A 215 1.28 11.74 28.54
N PRO A 216 1.97 12.40 29.49
CA PRO A 216 1.66 13.76 29.89
C PRO A 216 1.69 14.72 28.69
N SER A 217 0.74 15.66 28.63
CA SER A 217 0.61 16.59 27.49
C SER A 217 1.84 17.47 27.25
N GLU A 218 2.68 17.67 28.28
CA GLU A 218 3.95 18.39 28.20
C GLU A 218 4.98 17.65 27.33
N GLU A 219 4.96 16.30 27.32
CA GLU A 219 5.89 15.51 26.51
C GLU A 219 5.60 15.67 25.02
N PHE A 220 4.36 16.01 24.62
CA PHE A 220 4.01 16.25 23.22
C PHE A 220 4.63 17.54 22.66
N GLU A 221 5.03 18.48 23.50
CA GLU A 221 5.62 19.77 23.07
C GLU A 221 6.89 19.60 22.23
N ILE A 222 7.62 18.50 22.45
CA ILE A 222 8.81 18.18 21.65
C ILE A 222 8.49 17.97 20.16
N LEU A 223 7.26 17.55 19.82
CA LEU A 223 6.85 17.28 18.44
C LEU A 223 6.91 18.53 17.55
N LYS A 224 6.81 19.74 18.13
CA LYS A 224 6.92 21.01 17.39
C LYS A 224 8.31 21.28 16.85
N HIS A 225 9.31 20.64 17.44
CA HIS A 225 10.72 20.91 17.17
C HIS A 225 11.40 19.79 16.39
N VAL A 226 10.63 18.81 15.91
CA VAL A 226 11.13 17.62 15.22
C VAL A 226 10.44 17.50 13.86
N ASP A 227 11.23 17.38 12.79
CA ASP A 227 10.73 17.04 11.45
C ASP A 227 10.47 15.52 11.35
N ALA A 228 9.36 15.09 11.96
CA ALA A 228 8.91 13.71 11.91
C ALA A 228 8.21 13.43 10.57
N LYS A 229 8.58 12.32 9.90
CA LYS A 229 7.91 11.88 8.66
C LYS A 229 6.57 11.21 8.90
N MET A 230 6.44 10.55 10.05
CA MET A 230 5.17 10.05 10.56
C MET A 230 5.27 9.85 12.07
N ILE A 231 4.12 9.78 12.73
CA ILE A 231 3.98 9.33 14.10
C ILE A 231 3.48 7.88 14.08
N LEU A 232 4.22 6.97 14.73
CA LEU A 232 3.77 5.60 14.99
C LEU A 232 3.09 5.58 16.36
N HIS A 233 1.76 5.65 16.35
CA HIS A 233 0.94 5.78 17.54
C HIS A 233 0.62 4.40 18.14
N VAL A 234 1.36 4.01 19.17
CA VAL A 234 1.28 2.70 19.84
C VAL A 234 0.09 2.67 20.78
N LEU A 235 -1.05 2.21 20.27
CA LEU A 235 -2.31 2.23 20.99
C LEU A 235 -2.31 1.26 22.18
N PRO A 236 -2.65 1.73 23.40
CA PRO A 236 -2.69 0.86 24.58
C PRO A 236 -3.79 -0.20 24.45
N LEU A 237 -3.45 -1.47 24.68
CA LEU A 237 -4.37 -2.61 24.67
C LEU A 237 -5.27 -2.67 25.90
N SER A 238 -4.70 -2.38 27.07
CA SER A 238 -5.36 -2.50 28.37
C SER A 238 -5.87 -1.14 28.87
N GLU A 239 -6.99 -1.17 29.59
CA GLU A 239 -7.60 -0.02 30.27
C GLU A 239 -6.86 0.38 31.56
N ASP A 240 -5.57 0.06 31.73
CA ASP A 240 -4.88 0.33 33.00
C ASP A 240 -4.80 1.84 33.31
N LYS A 241 -4.97 2.71 32.29
CA LYS A 241 -5.09 4.17 32.45
C LYS A 241 -6.08 4.82 31.48
N ILE A 242 -5.90 4.63 30.18
CA ILE A 242 -6.67 5.31 29.11
C ILE A 242 -6.89 4.31 27.97
N GLY A 243 -8.15 4.15 27.52
CA GLY A 243 -8.48 3.29 26.39
C GLY A 243 -7.97 3.82 25.04
N ARG A 244 -7.90 2.94 24.03
CA ARG A 244 -7.38 3.25 22.67
C ARG A 244 -7.96 4.53 22.06
N VAL A 245 -9.30 4.65 22.11
CA VAL A 245 -10.04 5.79 21.55
C VAL A 245 -9.63 7.10 22.22
N HIS A 246 -9.51 7.09 23.54
CA HIS A 246 -9.13 8.29 24.29
C HIS A 246 -7.67 8.68 24.02
N ALA A 247 -6.74 7.72 23.96
CA ALA A 247 -5.35 7.99 23.61
C ALA A 247 -5.23 8.61 22.20
N ALA A 248 -5.96 8.06 21.23
CA ALA A 248 -6.03 8.62 19.87
C ALA A 248 -6.57 10.05 19.86
N ARG A 249 -7.74 10.29 20.45
CA ARG A 249 -8.35 11.63 20.47
C ARG A 249 -7.43 12.66 21.11
N ARG A 250 -6.78 12.33 22.23
CA ARG A 250 -5.79 13.23 22.89
C ARG A 250 -4.67 13.65 21.94
N LEU A 251 -4.10 12.69 21.19
CA LEU A 251 -3.06 12.99 20.22
C LEU A 251 -3.59 13.90 19.11
N PHE A 252 -4.73 13.57 18.49
CA PHE A 252 -5.28 14.36 17.40
C PHE A 252 -5.73 15.76 17.83
N GLU A 253 -6.32 15.90 19.02
CA GLU A 253 -6.65 17.20 19.60
C GLU A 253 -5.39 18.04 19.81
N TYR A 254 -4.30 17.43 20.28
CA TYR A 254 -3.02 18.11 20.41
C TYR A 254 -2.49 18.56 19.04
N LEU A 255 -2.41 17.65 18.06
CA LEU A 255 -1.90 17.95 16.72
C LEU A 255 -2.72 19.06 16.05
N ALA A 256 -4.05 18.97 16.11
CA ALA A 256 -4.96 19.99 15.60
C ALA A 256 -4.78 21.34 16.32
N GLY A 257 -4.71 21.32 17.66
CA GLY A 257 -4.52 22.52 18.48
C GLY A 257 -3.17 23.22 18.26
N LYS A 258 -2.17 22.51 17.72
CA LYS A 258 -0.86 23.06 17.34
C LYS A 258 -0.66 23.21 15.83
N ALA A 259 -1.67 22.93 15.02
CA ALA A 259 -1.61 22.94 13.56
C ALA A 259 -0.48 22.07 12.98
N LEU A 260 -0.21 20.93 13.61
CA LEU A 260 0.76 19.94 13.13
C LEU A 260 0.06 18.96 12.18
N SER A 261 0.57 18.83 10.95
CA SER A 261 0.00 17.96 9.91
C SER A 261 0.83 16.68 9.69
N VAL A 262 1.47 16.17 10.74
CA VAL A 262 2.30 14.97 10.65
C VAL A 262 1.39 13.75 10.50
N PRO A 263 1.61 12.88 9.49
CA PRO A 263 0.81 11.66 9.32
C PRO A 263 0.89 10.74 10.54
N VAL A 264 -0.24 10.18 10.96
CA VAL A 264 -0.34 9.30 12.14
C VAL A 264 -0.71 7.90 11.71
N ILE A 265 0.17 6.94 11.98
CA ILE A 265 -0.06 5.51 11.75
C ILE A 265 -0.41 4.86 13.08
N HIS A 266 -1.60 4.28 13.18
CA HIS A 266 -2.00 3.54 14.39
C HIS A 266 -1.29 2.19 14.44
N HIS A 267 -0.52 1.98 15.49
CA HIS A 267 0.15 0.73 15.78
C HIS A 267 -0.64 -0.02 16.85
N ILE A 268 -1.35 -1.06 16.41
CA ILE A 268 -2.22 -1.88 17.25
C ILE A 268 -1.53 -3.21 17.47
N GLN A 269 -1.09 -3.43 18.70
CA GLN A 269 -0.53 -4.70 19.12
C GLN A 269 -1.63 -5.53 19.75
N PHE A 270 -1.61 -6.85 19.55
CA PHE A 270 -2.49 -7.80 20.20
C PHE A 270 -1.65 -8.83 20.97
N PRO A 271 -2.14 -9.33 22.12
CA PRO A 271 -1.43 -10.35 22.88
C PRO A 271 -1.41 -11.68 22.13
N LYS A 272 -0.50 -12.56 22.55
CA LYS A 272 -0.53 -13.97 22.14
C LYS A 272 -1.84 -14.63 22.52
N GLY A 273 -2.34 -15.53 21.68
CA GLY A 273 -3.56 -16.29 21.86
C GLY A 273 -4.84 -15.55 21.44
N VAL A 274 -4.75 -14.33 20.89
CA VAL A 274 -5.93 -13.62 20.35
C VAL A 274 -6.54 -14.43 19.21
N ARG A 275 -7.86 -14.65 19.24
CA ARG A 275 -8.57 -15.28 18.12
C ARG A 275 -8.79 -14.26 17.01
N ARG A 276 -8.94 -14.75 15.78
CA ARG A 276 -9.23 -13.89 14.62
C ARG A 276 -10.51 -13.06 14.80
N ASP A 277 -11.54 -13.65 15.39
CA ASP A 277 -12.83 -13.00 15.64
C ASP A 277 -12.74 -11.90 16.71
N ASP A 278 -11.69 -11.93 17.55
CA ASP A 278 -11.50 -11.02 18.68
C ASP A 278 -10.62 -9.81 18.32
N LEU A 279 -10.18 -9.70 17.05
CA LEU A 279 -9.45 -8.55 16.53
C LEU A 279 -10.40 -7.36 16.32
N VAL A 280 -10.89 -6.82 17.43
CA VAL A 280 -11.70 -5.60 17.41
C VAL A 280 -10.77 -4.41 17.21
N ILE A 281 -10.83 -3.85 16.01
CA ILE A 281 -10.08 -2.67 15.62
C ILE A 281 -11.06 -1.50 15.53
N GLY A 282 -11.23 -0.79 16.64
CA GLY A 282 -11.99 0.46 16.66
C GLY A 282 -11.21 1.55 15.95
N ALA A 283 -11.78 2.12 14.89
CA ALA A 283 -11.25 3.29 14.21
C ALA A 283 -12.25 4.43 14.35
N ASP A 284 -11.84 5.51 15.01
CA ASP A 284 -12.64 6.73 15.19
C ASP A 284 -12.61 7.64 13.93
N GLY A 285 -12.19 7.11 12.78
CA GLY A 285 -11.99 7.87 11.55
C GLY A 285 -10.80 8.83 11.57
N LEU A 286 -9.95 8.77 12.60
CA LEU A 286 -8.73 9.57 12.73
C LEU A 286 -7.50 8.70 12.48
N GLY A 287 -6.57 9.16 11.67
CA GLY A 287 -5.33 8.44 11.31
C GLY A 287 -5.16 8.25 9.81
N ASP A 288 -3.91 8.05 9.40
CA ASP A 288 -3.47 7.98 8.00
C ASP A 288 -3.00 6.58 7.61
N GLY A 289 -3.15 5.59 8.51
CA GLY A 289 -2.76 4.21 8.25
C GLY A 289 -2.69 3.35 9.50
N VAL A 290 -2.32 2.09 9.31
CA VAL A 290 -2.27 1.09 10.38
C VAL A 290 -1.05 0.15 10.28
N LEU A 291 -0.57 -0.27 11.44
CA LEU A 291 0.32 -1.41 11.67
C LEU A 291 -0.36 -2.33 12.68
N ILE A 292 -0.75 -3.52 12.28
CA ILE A 292 -1.38 -4.51 13.16
C ILE A 292 -0.38 -5.62 13.46
N GLU A 293 -0.12 -5.89 14.74
CA GLU A 293 0.71 -7.01 15.17
C GLU A 293 -0.11 -7.96 16.05
N ALA A 294 -0.23 -9.22 15.63
CA ALA A 294 -0.74 -10.30 16.46
C ALA A 294 0.20 -11.51 16.30
N PRO A 295 1.01 -11.88 17.32
CA PRO A 295 2.13 -12.81 17.14
C PRO A 295 1.76 -14.21 16.63
N ASP A 296 0.54 -14.67 16.89
CA ASP A 296 0.07 -16.03 16.53
C ASP A 296 -0.82 -16.04 15.27
N GLN A 297 -0.95 -14.91 14.59
CA GLN A 297 -1.70 -14.81 13.35
C GLN A 297 -0.77 -14.80 12.14
N ASP A 298 -1.25 -15.31 11.01
CA ASP A 298 -0.45 -15.36 9.79
C ASP A 298 -0.31 -13.97 9.14
N PHE A 299 0.81 -13.82 8.42
CA PHE A 299 1.21 -12.56 7.80
C PHE A 299 0.18 -12.06 6.76
N ASP A 300 -0.37 -12.96 5.94
CA ASP A 300 -1.34 -12.62 4.90
C ASP A 300 -2.67 -12.18 5.51
N PHE A 301 -3.13 -12.85 6.56
CA PHE A 301 -4.33 -12.46 7.31
C PHE A 301 -4.17 -11.06 7.94
N LEU A 302 -3.05 -10.75 8.59
CA LEU A 302 -2.80 -9.43 9.17
C LEU A 302 -2.76 -8.33 8.11
N ARG A 303 -2.11 -8.60 6.98
CA ARG A 303 -2.06 -7.69 5.83
C ARG A 303 -3.46 -7.45 5.26
N ASN A 304 -4.22 -8.51 5.00
CA ASN A 304 -5.57 -8.40 4.45
C ASN A 304 -6.50 -7.68 5.43
N THR A 305 -6.43 -7.98 6.73
CA THR A 305 -7.19 -7.29 7.78
C THR A 305 -6.86 -5.79 7.81
N SER A 306 -5.59 -5.42 7.63
CA SER A 306 -5.17 -4.02 7.59
C SER A 306 -5.77 -3.26 6.41
N PHE A 307 -5.77 -3.86 5.21
CA PHE A 307 -6.41 -3.24 4.04
C PHE A 307 -7.95 -3.22 4.14
N ASP A 308 -8.55 -4.28 4.66
CA ASP A 308 -10.01 -4.38 4.86
C ASP A 308 -10.50 -3.33 5.86
N LEU A 309 -9.70 -3.04 6.89
CA LEU A 309 -9.97 -1.96 7.84
C LEU A 309 -9.94 -0.58 7.14
N LEU A 310 -8.91 -0.29 6.34
CA LEU A 310 -8.82 0.98 5.61
C LEU A 310 -9.95 1.12 4.58
N GLN A 311 -10.34 0.03 3.91
CA GLN A 311 -11.47 0.02 2.98
C GLN A 311 -12.79 0.24 3.71
N GLY A 312 -12.99 -0.43 4.86
CA GLY A 312 -14.19 -0.24 5.70
C GLY A 312 -14.32 1.19 6.25
N CYS A 313 -13.20 1.89 6.45
CA CYS A 313 -13.15 3.30 6.81
C CYS A 313 -13.30 4.25 5.59
N ARG A 314 -13.53 3.71 4.38
CA ARG A 314 -13.57 4.45 3.10
C ARG A 314 -12.30 5.27 2.82
N MET A 315 -11.16 4.80 3.34
CA MET A 315 -9.86 5.43 3.10
C MET A 315 -9.23 4.85 1.83
N ARG A 316 -8.85 3.57 1.86
CA ARG A 316 -8.14 2.91 0.74
C ARG A 316 -8.96 1.78 0.15
N ASN A 317 -9.44 1.97 -1.08
CA ASN A 317 -10.15 0.93 -1.81
C ASN A 317 -9.15 -0.02 -2.47
N THR A 318 -9.20 -1.29 -2.09
CA THR A 318 -8.25 -2.32 -2.56
C THR A 318 -8.91 -3.44 -3.37
N LYS A 319 -10.21 -3.61 -3.18
CA LYS A 319 -11.06 -4.57 -3.87
C LYS A 319 -12.45 -3.98 -4.08
N THR A 320 -13.29 -4.68 -4.82
CA THR A 320 -14.69 -4.29 -4.99
C THR A 320 -15.42 -4.30 -3.65
N GLU A 321 -16.25 -3.30 -3.42
CA GLU A 321 -17.13 -3.23 -2.25
C GLU A 321 -18.48 -3.88 -2.59
N TYR A 322 -19.00 -4.69 -1.67
CA TYR A 322 -20.27 -5.38 -1.85
C TYR A 322 -21.23 -5.01 -0.73
N VAL A 323 -22.40 -4.50 -1.11
CA VAL A 323 -23.50 -4.26 -0.18
C VAL A 323 -24.62 -5.24 -0.52
N SER A 324 -24.82 -6.25 0.32
CA SER A 324 -25.82 -7.30 0.08
C SER A 324 -26.85 -7.37 1.19
N CYS A 325 -28.13 -7.53 0.85
CA CYS A 325 -29.16 -7.74 1.88
C CYS A 325 -28.97 -9.10 2.58
N PRO A 326 -29.28 -9.24 3.89
CA PRO A 326 -29.11 -10.47 4.65
C PRO A 326 -30.07 -11.62 4.28
N SER A 327 -30.85 -11.45 3.20
CA SER A 327 -32.04 -12.23 2.80
C SER A 327 -33.26 -12.01 3.71
N CYS A 328 -34.47 -12.10 3.14
CA CYS A 328 -35.74 -12.05 3.88
C CYS A 328 -36.86 -12.74 3.08
N GLY A 329 -38.09 -12.82 3.63
CA GLY A 329 -39.24 -13.45 2.93
C GLY A 329 -39.69 -12.76 1.63
N ARG A 330 -39.08 -11.63 1.25
CA ARG A 330 -39.32 -10.93 -0.02
C ARG A 330 -38.29 -11.25 -1.09
N THR A 331 -37.23 -11.94 -0.72
CA THR A 331 -36.10 -12.26 -1.58
C THR A 331 -36.57 -13.18 -2.72
N LEU A 332 -36.24 -12.81 -3.96
CA LEU A 332 -36.69 -13.47 -5.19
C LEU A 332 -35.68 -14.47 -5.77
N PHE A 333 -34.48 -14.56 -5.18
CA PHE A 333 -33.38 -15.43 -5.59
C PHE A 333 -32.43 -15.71 -4.42
N ASP A 334 -31.59 -16.72 -4.51
CA ASP A 334 -30.58 -16.96 -3.47
C ASP A 334 -29.50 -15.86 -3.52
N VAL A 335 -29.61 -14.88 -2.61
CA VAL A 335 -28.69 -13.74 -2.54
C VAL A 335 -27.29 -14.22 -2.19
N GLN A 336 -27.12 -15.29 -1.41
CA GLN A 336 -25.81 -15.77 -1.01
C GLN A 336 -25.09 -16.41 -2.20
N GLU A 337 -25.77 -17.26 -2.95
CA GLU A 337 -25.23 -17.91 -4.16
C GLU A 337 -24.84 -16.87 -5.22
N ILE A 338 -25.77 -15.95 -5.55
CA ILE A 338 -25.50 -14.90 -6.54
C ILE A 338 -24.40 -13.93 -6.06
N SER A 339 -24.37 -13.60 -4.76
CA SER A 339 -23.29 -12.76 -4.23
C SER A 339 -21.93 -13.44 -4.35
N ALA A 340 -21.84 -14.75 -4.14
CA ALA A 340 -20.61 -15.50 -4.34
C ALA A 340 -20.18 -15.48 -5.82
N GLU A 341 -21.11 -15.73 -6.75
CA GLU A 341 -20.84 -15.70 -8.19
C GLU A 341 -20.33 -14.33 -8.66
N ILE A 342 -21.01 -13.24 -8.25
CA ILE A 342 -20.60 -11.87 -8.60
C ILE A 342 -19.22 -11.57 -7.99
N ARG A 343 -18.97 -11.96 -6.74
CA ARG A 343 -17.68 -11.74 -6.06
C ARG A 343 -16.52 -12.44 -6.76
N GLU A 344 -16.71 -13.68 -7.17
CA GLU A 344 -15.71 -14.45 -7.92
C GLU A 344 -15.27 -13.71 -9.19
N LYS A 345 -16.25 -13.17 -9.93
CA LYS A 345 -15.99 -12.52 -11.22
C LYS A 345 -15.56 -11.05 -11.10
N THR A 346 -15.84 -10.36 -10.00
CA THR A 346 -15.65 -8.90 -9.91
C THR A 346 -14.75 -8.41 -8.78
N SER A 347 -14.41 -9.21 -7.76
CA SER A 347 -13.65 -8.76 -6.57
C SER A 347 -12.38 -7.97 -6.84
N HIS A 348 -11.75 -8.22 -7.99
CA HIS A 348 -10.51 -7.60 -8.44
C HIS A 348 -10.64 -6.19 -9.00
N LEU A 349 -11.80 -5.55 -8.88
CA LEU A 349 -12.05 -4.21 -9.40
C LEU A 349 -12.04 -3.21 -8.23
N PRO A 350 -10.90 -2.52 -7.99
CA PRO A 350 -10.79 -1.57 -6.89
C PRO A 350 -11.60 -0.31 -7.24
N GLY A 351 -12.23 0.28 -6.24
CA GLY A 351 -13.05 1.48 -6.45
C GLY A 351 -14.37 1.25 -7.20
N VAL A 352 -14.76 -0.02 -7.37
CA VAL A 352 -16.11 -0.39 -7.82
C VAL A 352 -16.91 -0.84 -6.61
N SER A 353 -18.14 -0.34 -6.49
CA SER A 353 -19.11 -0.74 -5.48
C SER A 353 -20.34 -1.39 -6.12
N ILE A 354 -20.73 -2.56 -5.63
CA ILE A 354 -21.82 -3.37 -6.19
C ILE A 354 -22.84 -3.68 -5.10
N THR A 355 -24.08 -3.26 -5.31
CA THR A 355 -25.20 -3.57 -4.44
C THR A 355 -25.99 -4.77 -4.96
N ILE A 356 -26.25 -5.76 -4.11
CA ILE A 356 -26.95 -7.00 -4.44
C ILE A 356 -28.18 -7.14 -3.56
N MET A 357 -29.36 -6.96 -4.16
CA MET A 357 -30.62 -6.83 -3.44
C MET A 357 -31.61 -7.87 -3.91
N GLY A 358 -32.06 -8.73 -2.98
CA GLY A 358 -33.00 -9.80 -3.26
C GLY A 358 -34.39 -9.35 -3.72
N CYS A 359 -34.73 -8.07 -3.55
CA CYS A 359 -36.02 -7.50 -3.95
C CYS A 359 -35.92 -5.99 -4.22
N ILE A 360 -36.92 -5.46 -4.91
CA ILE A 360 -37.00 -4.03 -5.30
C ILE A 360 -37.24 -3.08 -4.12
N VAL A 361 -37.62 -3.57 -2.94
CA VAL A 361 -38.06 -2.70 -1.83
C VAL A 361 -36.89 -1.91 -1.24
N ASN A 362 -35.81 -2.61 -0.88
CA ASN A 362 -34.59 -1.97 -0.38
C ASN A 362 -33.61 -1.62 -1.50
N GLY A 363 -33.84 -2.15 -2.72
CA GLY A 363 -32.99 -1.92 -3.90
C GLY A 363 -32.62 -0.46 -4.12
N PRO A 364 -33.57 0.43 -4.44
CA PRO A 364 -33.28 1.83 -4.78
C PRO A 364 -32.62 2.66 -3.67
N GLY A 365 -32.88 2.34 -2.41
CA GLY A 365 -32.33 3.08 -1.26
C GLY A 365 -30.87 2.73 -0.99
N GLU A 366 -30.55 1.44 -0.96
CA GLU A 366 -29.20 0.92 -0.74
C GLU A 366 -28.27 1.14 -1.95
N MET A 367 -28.87 1.49 -3.08
CA MET A 367 -28.18 1.89 -4.30
C MET A 367 -27.74 3.36 -4.32
N ALA A 368 -28.10 4.14 -3.31
CA ALA A 368 -27.73 5.56 -3.29
C ALA A 368 -26.21 5.79 -3.27
N ASP A 369 -25.47 4.84 -2.72
CA ASP A 369 -24.01 4.91 -2.50
C ASP A 369 -23.22 3.87 -3.31
N ALA A 370 -23.86 3.17 -4.27
CA ALA A 370 -23.22 2.14 -5.08
C ALA A 370 -23.13 2.51 -6.56
N ASP A 371 -22.07 2.06 -7.24
CA ASP A 371 -21.85 2.30 -8.67
C ASP A 371 -22.77 1.42 -9.52
N PHE A 372 -22.95 0.16 -9.12
CA PHE A 372 -23.76 -0.82 -9.85
C PHE A 372 -24.74 -1.55 -8.93
N GLY A 373 -25.90 -1.92 -9.48
CA GLY A 373 -26.92 -2.67 -8.76
C GLY A 373 -27.34 -3.94 -9.47
N TYR A 374 -27.56 -4.99 -8.67
CA TYR A 374 -28.21 -6.23 -9.06
C TYR A 374 -29.44 -6.42 -8.18
N VAL A 375 -30.64 -6.18 -8.75
CA VAL A 375 -31.89 -6.07 -7.97
C VAL A 375 -32.93 -7.05 -8.47
N GLY A 376 -33.52 -7.84 -7.56
CA GLY A 376 -34.65 -8.70 -7.86
C GLY A 376 -35.91 -7.89 -8.16
N GLY A 377 -36.37 -7.92 -9.41
CA GLY A 377 -37.58 -7.22 -9.85
C GLY A 377 -38.82 -8.09 -9.70
N ASP A 378 -38.81 -9.25 -10.35
CA ASP A 378 -39.87 -10.25 -10.36
C ASP A 378 -39.25 -11.66 -10.19
N PRO A 379 -40.02 -12.71 -9.86
CA PRO A 379 -39.51 -14.07 -9.82
C PRO A 379 -38.79 -14.44 -11.13
N GLY A 380 -37.54 -14.87 -11.04
CA GLY A 380 -36.71 -15.21 -12.22
C GLY A 380 -36.07 -14.00 -12.92
N LYS A 381 -36.37 -12.76 -12.52
CA LYS A 381 -36.00 -11.55 -13.26
C LYS A 381 -35.24 -10.52 -12.44
N ILE A 382 -34.20 -9.98 -13.07
CA ILE A 382 -33.25 -9.05 -12.47
C ILE A 382 -33.28 -7.70 -13.19
N GLY A 383 -33.23 -6.63 -12.40
CA GLY A 383 -32.90 -5.28 -12.85
C GLY A 383 -31.42 -5.00 -12.61
N LEU A 384 -30.79 -4.32 -13.56
CA LEU A 384 -29.43 -3.80 -13.42
C LEU A 384 -29.45 -2.29 -13.49
N ASP A 385 -28.67 -1.69 -12.60
CA ASP A 385 -28.70 -0.27 -12.33
C ASP A 385 -27.27 0.30 -12.34
N VAL A 386 -27.13 1.56 -12.74
CA VAL A 386 -25.88 2.35 -12.67
C VAL A 386 -26.16 3.60 -11.84
N GLY A 387 -25.47 3.76 -10.72
CA GLY A 387 -25.81 4.75 -9.70
C GLY A 387 -27.28 4.60 -9.29
N LYS A 388 -28.06 5.68 -9.40
CA LYS A 388 -29.50 5.67 -9.08
C LYS A 388 -30.42 5.33 -10.26
N THR A 389 -29.87 4.95 -11.41
CA THR A 389 -30.63 4.80 -12.66
C THR A 389 -30.72 3.34 -13.06
N VAL A 390 -31.94 2.86 -13.24
CA VAL A 390 -32.19 1.54 -13.80
C VAL A 390 -31.87 1.54 -15.29
N VAL A 391 -30.85 0.78 -15.71
CA VAL A 391 -30.37 0.74 -17.09
C VAL A 391 -30.87 -0.47 -17.87
N LYS A 392 -31.13 -1.59 -17.18
CA LYS A 392 -31.71 -2.80 -17.78
C LYS A 392 -32.76 -3.38 -16.82
N ARG A 393 -33.88 -3.86 -17.37
CA ARG A 393 -35.00 -4.42 -16.59
C ARG A 393 -35.38 -5.79 -17.11
N GLY A 394 -35.79 -6.66 -16.19
CA GLY A 394 -36.41 -7.93 -16.55
C GLY A 394 -35.46 -8.92 -17.22
N ILE A 395 -34.17 -8.87 -16.90
CA ILE A 395 -33.17 -9.82 -17.40
C ILE A 395 -33.41 -11.16 -16.74
N GLU A 396 -33.48 -12.23 -17.53
CA GLU A 396 -33.57 -13.58 -16.99
C GLU A 396 -32.34 -13.88 -16.12
N MET A 397 -32.56 -14.41 -14.92
CA MET A 397 -31.53 -14.57 -13.88
C MET A 397 -30.28 -15.30 -14.37
N GLU A 398 -30.45 -16.31 -15.23
CA GLU A 398 -29.37 -17.10 -15.83
C GLU A 398 -28.36 -16.26 -16.65
N HIS A 399 -28.75 -15.07 -17.08
CA HIS A 399 -27.91 -14.17 -17.89
C HIS A 399 -27.57 -12.86 -17.16
N ALA A 400 -28.13 -12.66 -15.96
CA ALA A 400 -28.05 -11.38 -15.27
C ALA A 400 -26.63 -11.09 -14.74
N THR A 401 -25.92 -12.09 -14.21
CA THR A 401 -24.55 -11.91 -13.71
C THR A 401 -23.59 -11.51 -14.84
N ASP A 402 -23.66 -12.19 -15.98
CA ASP A 402 -22.82 -11.84 -17.14
C ASP A 402 -23.19 -10.47 -17.73
N ALA A 403 -24.49 -10.13 -17.73
CA ALA A 403 -24.96 -8.81 -18.14
C ALA A 403 -24.47 -7.69 -17.21
N LEU A 404 -24.35 -7.95 -15.90
CA LEU A 404 -23.75 -7.03 -14.93
C LEU A 404 -22.27 -6.83 -15.20
N ILE A 405 -21.52 -7.90 -15.45
CA ILE A 405 -20.08 -7.82 -15.74
C ILE A 405 -19.83 -7.02 -17.02
N GLN A 406 -20.65 -7.25 -18.05
CA GLN A 406 -20.56 -6.47 -19.27
C GLN A 406 -20.88 -4.99 -19.01
N LEU A 407 -21.91 -4.72 -18.21
CA LEU A 407 -22.26 -3.35 -17.82
C LEU A 407 -21.11 -2.64 -17.07
N ILE A 408 -20.43 -3.35 -16.16
CA ILE A 408 -19.24 -2.83 -15.48
C ILE A 408 -18.13 -2.53 -16.49
N LYS A 409 -17.84 -3.46 -17.41
CA LYS A 409 -16.82 -3.27 -18.45
C LYS A 409 -17.10 -2.07 -19.35
N ASP A 410 -18.36 -1.80 -19.64
CA ASP A 410 -18.76 -0.70 -20.52
C ASP A 410 -18.63 0.68 -19.83
N ASN A 411 -18.70 0.72 -18.50
CA ASN A 411 -18.71 1.97 -17.72
C ASN A 411 -17.40 2.26 -16.99
N VAL A 412 -16.65 1.22 -16.60
CA VAL A 412 -15.34 1.36 -15.97
C VAL A 412 -14.28 1.38 -17.07
N ARG A 413 -13.62 2.53 -17.26
CA ARG A 413 -12.40 2.58 -18.07
C ARG A 413 -11.32 1.81 -17.31
N PHE A 414 -11.03 0.58 -17.73
CA PHE A 414 -9.86 -0.16 -17.24
C PHE A 414 -8.60 0.65 -17.60
N THR A 415 -8.06 1.39 -16.64
CA THR A 415 -6.75 2.04 -16.73
C THR A 415 -5.70 1.26 -15.97
#